data_AF-A0A645HPT0-F1
#
_entry.id   AF-A0A645HPT0-F1
#
_cell.length_a   1.000
_cell.length_b   1.000
_cell.length_c   1.000
_cell.angle_alpha   90.00
_cell.angle_beta   90.00
_cell.angle_gamma   90.00
#
_symmetry.space_group_name_H-M   'P 1'
#
loop_
_entity.id
_entity.type
_entity.pdbx_description
1 polymer ?
#
loop_
_entity_poly.entity_id
_entity_poly.type
_entity_poly.pdbx_seq_one_letter_code
_entity_poly.pdbx_strand_id
1 'polypeptide(L)'
;MAQGLGTQEVWIHSRSASSAQRLADEARDLGLHARITDDLEEAARHCPLIVTCTPAQAVVLHEAARPDAFVCAVGAFTPQMAELDPELCRRFLHQGQIVVDTVDAAHEAGDLLQAGIDVSTQPTLATVVHQDWSRFTKPVLFKSCGWGGWDLAATRLALRQHLLRQPT
;
A
#
# COMPACT_ATOMS: atom_id res chain seq x y z
N MET A 1 -1.28 18.36 -9.26
CA MET A 1 -0.71 17.00 -9.29
C MET A 1 -1.20 16.27 -8.06
N ALA A 2 -1.69 15.03 -8.19
CA ALA A 2 -2.06 14.21 -7.04
C ALA A 2 -0.88 14.14 -6.07
N GLN A 3 -1.12 14.55 -4.83
CA GLN A 3 -0.11 15.07 -3.92
C GLN A 3 0.99 14.05 -3.56
N GLY A 4 2.20 14.56 -3.26
CA GLY A 4 3.31 13.75 -2.76
C GLY A 4 4.25 13.20 -3.84
N LEU A 5 3.79 12.23 -4.64
CA LEU A 5 4.67 11.43 -5.53
C LEU A 5 4.73 11.92 -6.99
N GLY A 6 3.96 12.94 -7.37
CA GLY A 6 3.92 13.43 -8.76
C GLY A 6 3.20 12.50 -9.73
N THR A 7 2.35 11.61 -9.21
CA THR A 7 1.53 10.68 -10.01
C THR A 7 0.67 11.44 -11.02
N GLN A 8 0.66 10.94 -12.26
CA GLN A 8 -0.14 11.49 -13.37
C GLN A 8 -1.18 10.51 -13.91
N GLU A 9 -0.98 9.22 -13.70
CA GLU A 9 -1.83 8.15 -14.21
C GLU A 9 -2.14 7.15 -13.09
N VAL A 10 -3.37 6.63 -13.09
CA VAL A 10 -3.81 5.55 -12.19
C VAL A 10 -4.60 4.51 -12.96
N TRP A 11 -4.25 3.23 -12.76
CA TRP A 11 -5.01 2.09 -13.27
C TRP A 11 -5.76 1.46 -12.10
N ILE A 12 -7.07 1.29 -12.27
CA ILE A 12 -8.00 0.93 -11.20
C ILE A 12 -8.64 -0.41 -11.53
N HIS A 13 -8.56 -1.33 -10.58
CA HIS A 13 -9.32 -2.57 -10.60
C HIS A 13 -10.21 -2.65 -9.35
N SER A 14 -11.45 -3.13 -9.51
CA SER A 14 -12.33 -3.44 -8.39
C SER A 14 -13.37 -4.47 -8.82
N ARG A 15 -13.72 -5.40 -7.92
CA ARG A 15 -14.83 -6.33 -8.12
C ARG A 15 -16.18 -5.63 -8.36
N SER A 16 -16.33 -4.40 -7.83
CA SER A 16 -17.53 -3.59 -8.02
C SER A 16 -17.30 -2.53 -9.09
N ALA A 17 -17.97 -2.67 -10.23
CA ALA A 17 -17.92 -1.69 -11.31
C ALA A 17 -18.28 -0.28 -10.81
N SER A 18 -19.28 -0.15 -9.93
CA SER A 18 -19.65 1.15 -9.34
C SER A 18 -18.54 1.75 -8.48
N SER A 19 -17.77 0.93 -7.77
CA SER A 19 -16.64 1.41 -6.96
C SER A 19 -15.46 1.83 -7.83
N ALA A 20 -15.15 1.04 -8.87
CA ALA A 20 -14.12 1.39 -9.84
C ALA A 20 -14.45 2.71 -10.54
N GLN A 21 -15.71 2.90 -10.96
CA GLN A 21 -16.13 4.12 -11.62
C GLN A 21 -16.03 5.35 -10.71
N ARG A 22 -16.53 5.27 -9.47
CA ARG A 22 -16.40 6.38 -8.51
C ARG A 22 -14.94 6.79 -8.29
N LEU A 23 -14.05 5.83 -8.05
CA LEU A 23 -12.63 6.12 -7.84
C LEU A 23 -11.98 6.71 -9.10
N ALA A 24 -12.37 6.25 -10.29
CA ALA A 24 -11.87 6.80 -11.54
C ALA A 24 -12.35 8.25 -11.77
N ASP A 25 -13.59 8.57 -11.40
CA ASP A 25 -14.12 9.93 -11.49
C ASP A 25 -13.42 10.87 -10.49
N GLU A 26 -13.25 10.44 -9.23
CA GLU A 26 -12.47 11.17 -8.21
C GLU A 26 -11.03 11.42 -8.66
N ALA A 27 -10.37 10.42 -9.27
CA ALA A 27 -9.03 10.57 -9.81
C ALA A 27 -8.97 11.60 -10.95
N ARG A 28 -9.96 11.62 -11.84
CA ARG A 28 -10.06 12.62 -12.93
C ARG A 28 -10.31 14.02 -12.38
N ASP A 29 -11.13 14.17 -11.35
CA ASP A 29 -11.35 15.45 -10.67
C ASP A 29 -10.07 16.00 -10.03
N LEU A 30 -9.16 15.11 -9.61
CA LEU A 30 -7.82 15.45 -9.14
C LEU A 30 -6.81 15.73 -10.28
N GLY A 31 -7.25 15.64 -11.54
CA GLY A 31 -6.44 15.87 -12.74
C GLY A 31 -5.56 14.70 -13.17
N LEU A 32 -5.88 13.47 -12.75
CA LEU A 32 -5.18 12.26 -13.16
C LEU A 32 -5.78 11.64 -14.42
N HIS A 33 -4.93 10.94 -15.19
CA HIS A 33 -5.38 10.00 -16.20
C HIS A 33 -5.83 8.70 -15.52
N ALA A 34 -7.13 8.45 -15.48
CA ALA A 34 -7.70 7.26 -14.83
C ALA A 34 -8.19 6.22 -15.85
N ARG A 35 -7.67 5.01 -15.78
CA ARG A 35 -8.08 3.84 -16.57
C ARG A 35 -8.61 2.75 -15.64
N ILE A 36 -9.81 2.22 -15.93
CA ILE A 36 -10.31 1.01 -15.27
C ILE A 36 -9.82 -0.21 -16.07
N THR A 37 -9.38 -1.26 -15.40
CA THR A 37 -8.90 -2.49 -16.03
C THR A 37 -9.25 -3.73 -15.22
N ASP A 38 -9.48 -4.84 -15.91
CA ASP A 38 -9.56 -6.19 -15.33
C ASP A 38 -8.33 -7.04 -15.68
N ASP A 39 -7.46 -6.55 -16.57
CA ASP A 39 -6.16 -7.17 -16.86
C ASP A 39 -5.13 -6.67 -15.83
N LEU A 40 -5.08 -7.37 -14.70
CA LEU A 40 -4.15 -7.09 -13.61
C LEU A 40 -2.70 -7.37 -14.00
N GLU A 41 -2.45 -8.28 -14.94
CA GLU A 41 -1.09 -8.57 -15.39
C GLU A 41 -0.53 -7.43 -16.25
N GLU A 42 -1.32 -6.89 -17.17
CA GLU A 42 -0.96 -5.69 -17.95
C GLU A 42 -0.70 -4.52 -17.00
N ALA A 43 -1.59 -4.32 -16.02
CA ALA A 43 -1.42 -3.29 -15.00
C ALA A 43 -0.13 -3.47 -14.20
N ALA A 44 0.19 -4.70 -13.77
CA ALA A 44 1.39 -5.00 -13.00
C ALA A 44 2.69 -4.86 -13.80
N ARG A 45 2.64 -4.96 -15.14
CA ARG A 45 3.77 -4.66 -16.04
C ARG A 45 3.95 -3.16 -16.27
N HIS A 46 2.85 -2.40 -16.31
CA HIS A 46 2.86 -0.96 -16.57
C HIS A 46 3.16 -0.14 -15.32
N CYS A 47 2.46 -0.40 -14.21
CA CYS A 47 2.50 0.39 -12.99
C CYS A 47 3.67 -0.01 -12.07
N PRO A 48 4.66 0.87 -11.82
CA PRO A 48 5.73 0.61 -10.86
C PRO A 48 5.26 0.68 -9.40
N LEU A 49 4.17 1.39 -9.13
CA LEU A 49 3.54 1.50 -7.83
C LEU A 49 2.17 0.81 -7.88
N ILE A 50 1.97 -0.20 -7.04
CA ILE A 50 0.72 -0.93 -6.89
C ILE A 50 0.25 -0.77 -5.46
N VAL A 51 -1.03 -0.44 -5.27
CA VAL A 51 -1.64 -0.28 -3.95
C VAL A 51 -2.82 -1.24 -3.83
N THR A 52 -2.83 -2.11 -2.82
CA THR A 52 -3.97 -2.97 -2.48
C THR A 52 -4.66 -2.44 -1.23
N CYS A 53 -5.93 -2.10 -1.37
CA CYS A 53 -6.79 -1.53 -0.31
C CYS A 53 -8.15 -2.23 -0.29
N THR A 54 -8.13 -3.55 -0.26
CA THR A 54 -9.31 -4.40 -0.34
C THR A 54 -9.59 -5.05 1.01
N PRO A 55 -10.85 -5.11 1.47
CA PRO A 55 -11.22 -5.86 2.67
C PRO A 55 -11.21 -7.38 2.42
N ALA A 56 -10.38 -7.84 1.48
CA ALA A 56 -10.49 -9.17 0.93
C ALA A 56 -9.97 -10.23 1.91
N GLN A 57 -10.72 -11.33 1.98
CA GLN A 57 -10.26 -12.62 2.51
C GLN A 57 -9.72 -13.51 1.38
N ALA A 58 -9.38 -12.90 0.23
CA ALA A 58 -9.02 -13.58 -0.98
C ALA A 58 -7.95 -12.79 -1.71
N VAL A 59 -6.97 -13.51 -2.25
CA VAL A 59 -5.87 -12.93 -3.02
C VAL A 59 -6.41 -12.12 -4.19
N VAL A 60 -5.89 -10.91 -4.34
CA VAL A 60 -6.20 -9.97 -5.42
C VAL A 60 -4.98 -9.78 -6.32
N LEU A 61 -3.77 -9.74 -5.74
CA LEU A 61 -2.53 -9.55 -6.48
C LEU A 61 -1.68 -10.82 -6.45
N HIS A 62 -1.54 -11.47 -7.61
CA HIS A 62 -0.72 -12.66 -7.78
C HIS A 62 0.71 -12.35 -8.24
N GLU A 63 0.91 -11.23 -8.93
CA GLU A 63 2.21 -10.87 -9.47
C GLU A 63 2.44 -9.35 -9.48
N ALA A 64 3.69 -8.94 -9.30
CA ALA A 64 4.17 -7.60 -9.63
C ALA A 64 5.37 -7.74 -10.59
N ALA A 65 5.12 -7.72 -11.89
CA ALA A 65 6.08 -8.19 -12.89
C ALA A 65 7.35 -7.32 -13.00
N ARG A 66 7.28 -6.07 -12.53
CA ARG A 66 8.39 -5.13 -12.65
C ARG A 66 9.51 -5.40 -11.63
N PRO A 67 10.79 -5.31 -12.03
CA PRO A 67 11.92 -5.47 -11.12
C PRO A 67 12.07 -4.31 -10.12
N ASP A 68 11.47 -3.16 -10.41
CA ASP A 68 11.43 -1.97 -9.56
C ASP A 68 10.08 -1.78 -8.86
N ALA A 69 9.24 -2.83 -8.82
CA ALA A 69 7.90 -2.74 -8.27
C ALA A 69 7.90 -2.32 -6.79
N PHE A 70 7.07 -1.34 -6.46
CA PHE A 70 6.69 -0.99 -5.10
C PHE A 70 5.23 -1.41 -4.89
N VAL A 71 5.00 -2.35 -3.98
CA VAL A 71 3.66 -2.79 -3.58
C VAL A 71 3.36 -2.25 -2.19
N CYS A 72 2.27 -1.49 -2.05
CA CYS A 72 1.74 -1.02 -0.78
C CYS A 72 0.47 -1.82 -0.44
N ALA A 73 0.56 -2.75 0.51
CA ALA A 73 -0.55 -3.60 0.91
C ALA A 73 -1.14 -3.15 2.25
N VAL A 74 -2.37 -2.63 2.23
CA VAL A 74 -3.00 -1.93 3.36
C VAL A 74 -4.23 -2.66 3.87
N GLY A 75 -4.91 -3.44 3.02
CA GLY A 75 -6.23 -3.99 3.31
C GLY A 75 -6.24 -5.17 4.31
N ALA A 76 -5.19 -6.00 4.35
CA ALA A 76 -5.15 -7.16 5.26
C ALA A 76 -4.46 -6.87 6.61
N PHE A 77 -5.23 -6.64 7.67
CA PHE A 77 -4.75 -6.28 9.01
C PHE A 77 -5.19 -7.28 10.10
N THR A 78 -5.63 -8.47 9.70
CA THR A 78 -5.84 -9.61 10.61
C THR A 78 -5.18 -10.85 10.00
N PRO A 79 -4.79 -11.86 10.81
CA PRO A 79 -4.10 -13.05 10.29
C PRO A 79 -4.85 -13.79 9.17
N GLN A 80 -6.18 -13.73 9.15
CA GLN A 80 -7.04 -14.42 8.19
C GLN A 80 -7.24 -13.64 6.89
N MET A 81 -6.95 -12.34 6.87
CA MET A 81 -7.09 -11.53 5.67
C MET A 81 -5.89 -11.70 4.75
N ALA A 82 -6.12 -11.66 3.44
CA ALA A 82 -5.07 -11.75 2.44
C ALA A 82 -5.50 -10.96 1.21
N GLU A 83 -4.59 -10.15 0.70
CA GLU A 83 -4.66 -9.45 -0.59
C GLU A 83 -3.61 -9.96 -1.57
N LEU A 84 -2.50 -10.49 -1.06
CA LEU A 84 -1.34 -10.90 -1.84
C LEU A 84 -1.21 -12.42 -1.87
N ASP A 85 -0.75 -12.92 -3.01
CA ASP A 85 -0.37 -14.32 -3.12
C ASP A 85 0.84 -14.62 -2.22
N PRO A 86 0.82 -15.72 -1.44
CA PRO A 86 1.96 -16.12 -0.61
C PRO A 86 3.30 -16.20 -1.37
N GLU A 87 3.29 -16.64 -2.64
CA GLU A 87 4.49 -16.71 -3.46
C GLU A 87 5.01 -15.33 -3.86
N LEU A 88 4.10 -14.38 -4.10
CA LEU A 88 4.46 -12.99 -4.33
C LEU A 88 5.22 -12.43 -3.12
N CYS A 89 4.69 -12.63 -1.91
CA CYS A 89 5.36 -12.21 -0.68
C CYS A 89 6.76 -12.83 -0.53
N ARG A 90 6.89 -14.15 -0.74
CA ARG A 90 8.19 -14.84 -0.69
C ARG A 90 9.18 -14.29 -1.73
N ARG A 91 8.72 -13.96 -2.93
CA ARG A 91 9.55 -13.33 -3.96
C ARG A 91 10.10 -11.98 -3.50
N PHE A 92 9.29 -11.13 -2.88
CA PHE A 92 9.77 -9.86 -2.29
C PHE A 92 10.78 -10.10 -1.17
N LEU A 93 10.58 -11.12 -0.33
CA LEU A 93 11.54 -11.49 0.71
C LEU A 93 12.90 -11.93 0.12
N HIS A 94 12.89 -12.69 -0.97
CA HIS A 94 14.12 -13.25 -1.56
C HIS A 94 14.85 -12.30 -2.52
N GLN A 95 14.11 -11.49 -3.27
CA GLN A 95 14.66 -10.68 -4.37
C GLN A 95 14.63 -9.18 -4.09
N GLY A 96 13.91 -8.77 -3.04
CA GLY A 96 13.57 -7.40 -2.75
C GLY A 96 13.77 -7.03 -1.28
N GLN A 97 12.81 -6.27 -0.76
CA GLN A 97 12.71 -5.92 0.64
C GLN A 97 11.24 -5.93 1.07
N ILE A 98 10.97 -6.45 2.25
CA ILE A 98 9.70 -6.25 2.93
C ILE A 98 9.92 -5.20 4.03
N VAL A 99 9.00 -4.25 4.13
CA VAL A 99 8.95 -3.25 5.19
C VAL A 99 7.55 -3.30 5.79
N VAL A 100 7.47 -3.31 7.12
CA VAL A 100 6.19 -3.25 7.82
C VAL A 100 5.97 -1.87 8.41
N ASP A 101 4.73 -1.45 8.61
CA ASP A 101 4.44 -0.16 9.25
C ASP A 101 4.96 -0.13 10.69
N THR A 102 4.62 -1.14 11.48
CA THR A 102 4.98 -1.28 12.89
C THR A 102 5.33 -2.73 13.23
N VAL A 103 5.81 -2.95 14.45
CA VAL A 103 6.10 -4.30 14.96
C VAL A 103 4.84 -5.15 15.14
N ASP A 104 3.66 -4.53 15.25
CA ASP A 104 2.38 -5.23 15.47
C ASP A 104 1.97 -6.06 14.24
N ALA A 105 2.52 -5.74 13.06
CA ALA A 105 2.41 -6.55 11.85
C ALA A 105 2.80 -8.02 12.07
N ALA A 106 3.65 -8.33 13.06
CA ALA A 106 3.99 -9.71 13.42
C ALA A 106 2.80 -10.55 13.91
N HIS A 107 1.70 -9.92 14.29
CA HIS A 107 0.48 -10.60 14.72
C HIS A 107 -0.72 -10.30 13.80
N GLU A 108 -0.60 -9.32 12.90
CA GLU A 108 -1.73 -8.77 12.14
C GLU A 108 -1.59 -8.94 10.63
N ALA A 109 -0.37 -9.00 10.10
CA ALA A 109 -0.11 -9.00 8.67
C ALA A 109 -0.41 -10.36 8.03
N GLY A 110 -1.69 -10.65 7.79
CA GLY A 110 -2.14 -11.91 7.19
C GLY A 110 -1.41 -12.28 5.89
N ASP A 111 -1.13 -11.31 5.01
CA ASP A 111 -0.34 -11.54 3.77
C ASP A 111 1.03 -12.18 4.03
N LEU A 112 1.71 -11.77 5.10
CA LEU A 112 3.06 -12.24 5.44
C LEU A 112 3.00 -13.51 6.29
N LEU A 113 2.06 -13.56 7.23
CA LEU A 113 1.85 -14.71 8.12
C LEU A 113 1.44 -15.96 7.34
N GLN A 114 0.50 -15.83 6.41
CA GLN A 114 0.06 -16.92 5.55
C GLN A 114 1.14 -17.34 4.54
N ALA A 115 2.11 -16.46 4.24
CA ALA A 115 3.29 -16.79 3.44
C ALA A 115 4.39 -17.52 4.22
N GLY A 116 4.24 -17.68 5.54
CA GLY A 116 5.24 -18.30 6.42
C GLY A 116 6.46 -17.42 6.67
N ILE A 117 6.33 -16.10 6.51
CA ILE A 117 7.42 -15.15 6.69
C ILE A 117 7.51 -14.76 8.17
N ASP A 118 8.71 -14.83 8.72
CA ASP A 118 8.99 -14.28 10.05
C ASP A 118 9.02 -12.74 9.99
N VAL A 119 7.85 -12.15 10.25
CA VAL A 119 7.63 -10.70 10.18
C VAL A 119 8.48 -9.95 11.21
N SER A 120 8.85 -10.58 12.34
CA SER A 120 9.63 -9.94 13.40
C SER A 120 11.05 -9.53 12.96
N THR A 121 11.53 -10.13 11.87
CA THR A 121 12.83 -9.83 11.27
C THR A 121 12.79 -8.70 10.25
N GLN A 122 11.61 -8.22 9.88
CA GLN A 122 11.45 -7.18 8.86
C GLN A 122 11.60 -5.78 9.47
N PRO A 123 12.24 -4.83 8.77
CA PRO A 123 12.36 -3.46 9.24
C PRO A 123 10.98 -2.78 9.30
N THR A 124 10.80 -1.96 10.33
CA THR A 124 9.61 -1.10 10.45
C THR A 124 9.78 0.19 9.65
N LEU A 125 8.68 0.86 9.33
CA LEU A 125 8.71 2.18 8.69
C LEU A 125 9.45 3.21 9.55
N ALA A 126 9.34 3.14 10.88
CA ALA A 126 10.11 4.00 11.78
C ALA A 126 11.62 3.77 11.62
N THR A 127 12.05 2.51 11.51
CA THR A 127 13.44 2.15 11.23
C THR A 127 13.90 2.72 9.89
N VAL A 128 13.09 2.57 8.84
CA VAL A 128 13.37 3.08 7.49
C VAL A 128 13.58 4.59 7.49
N VAL A 129 12.67 5.34 8.11
CA VAL A 129 12.70 6.82 8.14
C VAL A 129 13.89 7.37 8.93
N HIS A 130 14.38 6.63 9.92
CA HIS A 130 15.55 7.02 10.71
C HIS A 130 16.90 6.58 10.10
N GLN A 131 16.88 5.77 9.05
CA GLN A 131 18.07 5.30 8.35
C GLN A 131 18.33 6.11 7.09
N ASP A 132 19.60 6.15 6.66
CA ASP A 132 19.98 6.74 5.39
C ASP A 132 19.69 5.74 4.26
N TRP A 133 18.42 5.67 3.87
CA TRP A 133 17.95 4.72 2.86
C TRP A 133 18.21 5.27 1.46
N SER A 134 19.34 4.88 0.87
CA SER A 134 19.64 5.21 -0.53
C SER A 134 18.60 4.61 -1.49
N ARG A 135 18.36 5.27 -2.64
CA ARG A 135 17.30 4.89 -3.59
C ARG A 135 17.36 3.39 -3.92
N PHE A 136 16.39 2.64 -3.41
CA PHE A 136 16.33 1.20 -3.55
C PHE A 136 15.95 0.83 -4.99
N THR A 137 16.75 0.01 -5.66
CA THR A 137 16.53 -0.40 -7.07
C THR A 137 15.91 -1.79 -7.20
N LYS A 138 15.63 -2.43 -6.07
CA LYS A 138 15.01 -3.75 -5.97
C LYS A 138 13.53 -3.60 -5.63
N PRO A 139 12.70 -4.63 -5.82
CA PRO A 139 11.28 -4.52 -5.55
C PRO A 139 11.03 -4.39 -4.03
N VAL A 140 10.07 -3.57 -3.63
CA VAL A 140 9.71 -3.32 -2.22
C VAL A 140 8.25 -3.68 -1.99
N LEU A 141 7.99 -4.46 -0.95
CA LEU A 141 6.66 -4.67 -0.38
C LEU A 141 6.58 -3.90 0.93
N PHE A 142 5.75 -2.86 0.96
CA PHE A 142 5.35 -2.19 2.18
C PHE A 142 4.01 -2.76 2.67
N LYS A 143 4.01 -3.33 3.87
CA LYS A 143 2.82 -3.87 4.51
C LYS A 143 2.36 -2.97 5.65
N SER A 144 1.12 -2.48 5.57
CA SER A 144 0.49 -1.72 6.64
C SER A 144 -0.67 -2.50 7.25
N CYS A 145 -0.72 -2.56 8.59
CA CYS A 145 -1.83 -3.09 9.39
C CYS A 145 -2.59 -1.99 10.13
N GLY A 146 -2.03 -0.77 10.17
CA GLY A 146 -2.62 0.37 10.87
C GLY A 146 -1.98 0.56 12.24
N TRP A 147 -1.94 1.80 12.70
CA TRP A 147 -1.37 2.16 14.00
C TRP A 147 -2.07 3.39 14.54
N GLY A 148 -2.52 3.35 15.79
CA GLY A 148 -3.24 4.46 16.42
C GLY A 148 -2.45 5.77 16.50
N GLY A 149 -1.12 5.72 16.34
CA GLY A 149 -0.30 6.93 16.22
C GLY A 149 -0.56 7.73 14.95
N TRP A 150 -1.00 7.10 13.84
CA TRP A 150 -1.46 7.79 12.64
C TRP A 150 -2.72 8.62 12.93
N ASP A 151 -3.69 8.02 13.64
CA ASP A 151 -4.93 8.70 14.05
C ASP A 151 -4.65 9.85 15.02
N LEU A 152 -3.74 9.65 15.97
CA LEU A 152 -3.31 10.68 16.90
C LEU A 152 -2.64 11.85 16.17
N ALA A 153 -1.75 11.56 15.22
CA ALA A 153 -1.08 12.58 14.42
C ALA A 153 -2.09 13.38 13.56
N ALA A 154 -3.01 12.69 12.89
CA ALA A 154 -4.09 13.30 12.10
C ALA A 154 -4.99 14.19 12.97
N THR A 155 -5.38 13.69 14.16
CA THR A 155 -6.21 14.43 15.13
C THR A 155 -5.50 15.69 15.62
N ARG A 156 -4.20 15.60 15.96
CA ARG A 156 -3.40 16.75 16.37
C ARG A 156 -3.29 17.80 15.27
N LEU A 157 -3.13 17.37 14.01
CA LEU A 157 -3.09 18.27 12.86
C LEU A 157 -4.44 18.96 12.65
N ALA A 158 -5.54 18.20 12.67
CA ALA A 158 -6.89 18.73 12.49
C ALA A 158 -7.24 19.76 13.59
N LEU A 159 -6.92 19.46 14.86
CA LEU A 159 -7.10 20.38 15.97
C LEU A 159 -6.30 21.67 15.77
N ARG A 160 -5.03 21.55 15.37
CA ARG A 160 -4.17 22.71 15.10
C ARG A 160 -4.73 23.59 13.99
N GLN A 161 -5.19 22.99 12.90
CA GLN A 161 -5.80 23.71 11.77
C GLN A 161 -7.11 24.40 12.18
N HIS A 162 -7.93 23.75 13.03
CA HIS A 162 -9.14 24.35 13.55
C HIS A 162 -8.84 25.59 14.40
N LEU A 163 -7.90 25.49 15.34
CA LEU A 163 -7.50 26.61 16.20
C LEU A 163 -6.94 27.79 15.40
N LEU A 164 -6.20 27.54 14.31
CA LEU A 164 -5.68 28.60 13.43
C LEU A 164 -6.75 29.29 12.57
N ARG A 165 -7.93 28.67 12.40
CA ARG A 165 -9.04 29.22 11.58
C ARG A 165 -10.08 29.97 12.42
N GLN A 166 -10.00 29.92 13.74
CA GLN A 166 -10.89 30.68 14.62
C GLN A 166 -10.45 32.16 14.60
N PRO A 167 -11.34 33.12 14.25
CA PRO A 167 -11.03 34.54 14.40
C PRO A 167 -10.83 34.87 15.88
N THR A 168 -9.93 35.83 16.14
CA THR A 168 -9.56 36.30 17.49
C THR A 168 -10.72 37.00 18.18
#